data_AF-A0A960XMF6-F1
#
_entry.id   AF-A0A960XMF6-F1
#
_cell.length_a   1.000
_cell.length_b   1.000
_cell.length_c   1.000
_cell.angle_alpha   90.00
_cell.angle_beta   90.00
_cell.angle_gamma   90.00
#
_symmetry.space_group_name_H-M   'P 1'
#
loop_
_entity.id
_entity.type
_entity.pdbx_description
1 polymer ?
#
loop_
_entity_poly.entity_id
_entity_poly.type
_entity_poly.pdbx_seq_one_letter_code
_entity_poly.pdbx_strand_id
1 'polypeptide(L)'
;SPWMDYAGERDGKAQGLAILSHPDNRWHPPQWFTRDYGFFSPTPMNWLPDGGLQLKPGESLRLRYLAVAHTGGLDADALNDLLEKWVAGSRR
;
A
#
# COMPACT_ATOMS: atom_id res chain seq x y z
N SER A 1 1.40 9.34 1.47
CA SER A 1 -0.02 8.91 1.37
C SER A 1 -0.15 7.51 1.96
N PRO A 2 -1.25 7.19 2.68
CA PRO A 2 -1.52 5.84 3.20
C PRO A 2 -1.81 4.82 2.09
N TRP A 3 -2.05 5.27 0.86
CA TRP A 3 -2.30 4.43 -0.31
C TRP A 3 -1.61 5.00 -1.56
N MET A 4 -1.45 4.15 -2.57
CA MET A 4 -1.07 4.54 -3.93
C MET A 4 -1.90 3.72 -4.92
N ASP A 5 -2.42 4.38 -5.93
CA ASP A 5 -3.11 3.75 -7.04
C ASP A 5 -2.33 3.92 -8.34
N TYR A 6 -2.21 2.83 -9.10
CA TYR A 6 -1.69 2.84 -10.44
C TYR A 6 -2.83 2.47 -11.39
N ALA A 7 -3.41 3.50 -12.00
CA ALA A 7 -4.58 3.38 -12.87
C ALA A 7 -4.35 4.02 -14.24
N GLY A 8 -5.09 3.51 -15.22
CA GLY A 8 -5.09 4.01 -16.58
C GLY A 8 -6.24 3.44 -17.39
N GLU A 9 -6.31 3.85 -18.65
CA GLU A 9 -7.28 3.31 -19.60
C GLU A 9 -6.63 2.20 -20.42
N ARG A 10 -7.34 1.08 -20.57
CA ARG A 10 -7.01 0.01 -21.50
C ARG A 10 -8.28 -0.44 -22.20
N ASP A 11 -8.24 -0.53 -23.53
CA ASP A 11 -9.37 -0.97 -24.35
C ASP A 11 -10.68 -0.20 -24.05
N GLY A 12 -10.59 1.11 -23.83
CA GLY A 12 -11.74 1.97 -23.51
C GLY A 12 -12.27 1.83 -22.09
N LYS A 13 -11.55 1.13 -21.19
CA LYS A 13 -11.96 0.89 -19.80
C LYS A 13 -10.92 1.42 -18.83
N ALA A 14 -11.36 2.26 -17.89
CA ALA A 14 -10.57 2.63 -16.74
C ALA A 14 -10.36 1.41 -15.84
N GLN A 15 -9.11 1.12 -15.49
CA GLN A 15 -8.75 0.04 -14.58
C GLN A 15 -7.44 0.35 -13.86
N GLY A 16 -7.22 -0.28 -12.72
CA GLY A 16 -6.01 -0.06 -11.94
C GLY A 16 -5.80 -1.06 -10.82
N LEU A 17 -4.68 -0.87 -10.15
CA LEU A 17 -4.31 -1.58 -8.93
C LEU A 17 -3.92 -0.55 -7.87
N ALA A 18 -4.64 -0.56 -6.75
CA ALA A 18 -4.28 0.23 -5.58
C ALA A 18 -3.66 -0.66 -4.49
N ILE A 19 -2.68 -0.12 -3.78
CA ILE A 19 -2.14 -0.70 -2.55
C ILE A 19 -2.41 0.28 -1.42
N LEU A 20 -3.07 -0.20 -0.37
CA LEU A 20 -3.36 0.53 0.85
C LEU A 20 -2.49 -0.03 1.98
N SER A 21 -1.85 0.86 2.74
CA SER A 21 -0.99 0.51 3.88
C SER A 21 -1.74 0.70 5.19
N HIS A 22 -1.77 -0.33 6.03
CA HIS A 22 -2.41 -0.25 7.34
C HIS A 22 -1.66 0.75 8.25
N PRO A 23 -2.37 1.52 9.10
CA PRO A 23 -1.73 2.43 10.06
C PRO A 23 -0.85 1.70 11.09
N ASP A 24 -1.16 0.44 11.41
CA ASP A 24 -0.33 -0.39 12.31
C ASP A 24 1.03 -0.82 11.70
N ASN A 25 1.28 -0.57 10.41
CA ASN A 25 2.59 -0.86 9.84
C ASN A 25 3.64 0.07 10.45
N ARG A 26 4.78 -0.49 10.86
CA ARG A 26 5.89 0.26 11.48
C ARG A 26 6.28 1.54 10.75
N TRP A 27 6.21 1.53 9.41
CA TRP A 27 6.62 2.65 8.55
C TRP A 27 5.42 3.32 7.87
N HIS A 28 4.29 3.43 8.57
CA HIS A 28 3.13 4.14 8.05
C HIS A 28 3.25 5.67 8.26
N PRO A 29 2.84 6.52 7.29
CA PRO A 29 2.56 6.16 5.90
C PRO A 29 3.87 5.80 5.17
N PRO A 30 3.84 4.84 4.22
CA PRO A 30 5.05 4.38 3.58
C PRO A 30 5.59 5.41 2.58
N GLN A 31 6.90 5.33 2.34
CA GLN A 31 7.52 5.95 1.19
C GLN A 31 7.33 5.06 -0.04
N TRP A 32 6.59 5.56 -1.01
CA TRP A 32 6.30 4.81 -2.23
C TRP A 32 7.47 4.82 -3.19
N PHE A 33 7.69 3.68 -3.83
CA PHE A 33 8.73 3.48 -4.82
C PHE A 33 8.10 3.05 -6.13
N THR A 34 8.29 3.83 -7.19
CA THR A 34 7.72 3.57 -8.52
C THR A 34 8.82 3.38 -9.56
N ARG A 35 8.47 2.72 -10.67
CA ARG A 35 9.30 2.57 -11.87
C ARG A 35 8.46 2.71 -13.13
N ASP A 36 9.10 3.09 -14.22
CA ASP A 36 8.49 3.29 -15.54
C ASP A 36 7.95 2.00 -16.18
N TYR A 37 8.40 0.83 -15.73
CA TYR A 37 7.87 -0.48 -16.11
C TYR A 37 6.65 -0.95 -15.26
N GLY A 38 5.99 -0.04 -14.55
CA GLY A 38 4.74 -0.33 -13.82
C GLY A 38 4.92 -0.94 -12.43
N PHE A 39 6.15 -1.02 -11.91
CA PHE A 39 6.36 -1.39 -10.52
C PHE A 39 5.98 -0.23 -9.60
N PHE A 40 5.22 -0.53 -8.55
CA PHE A 40 5.00 0.36 -7.42
C PHE A 40 4.88 -0.43 -6.12
N SER A 41 5.48 0.06 -5.04
CA SER A 41 5.46 -0.63 -3.73
C SER A 41 5.81 0.32 -2.58
N PRO A 42 5.27 0.10 -1.38
CA PRO A 42 5.68 0.84 -0.17
C PRO A 42 7.13 0.54 0.25
N THR A 43 7.73 -0.53 -0.29
CA THR A 43 9.15 -0.95 -0.20
C THR A 43 9.91 -0.49 1.06
N PRO A 44 9.41 -0.76 2.29
CA PRO A 44 9.94 -0.08 3.47
C PRO A 44 11.37 -0.48 3.80
N MET A 45 11.80 -1.67 3.36
CA MET A 45 13.17 -2.15 3.57
C MET A 45 14.21 -1.46 2.67
N ASN A 46 13.79 -0.73 1.63
CA ASN A 46 14.71 -0.01 0.73
C ASN A 46 15.27 1.27 1.37
N TRP A 47 14.56 1.84 2.34
CA TRP A 47 14.86 3.16 2.91
C TRP A 47 15.42 3.08 4.34
N LEU A 48 15.90 1.90 4.74
CA LEU A 48 16.44 1.70 6.08
C LEU A 48 17.84 2.32 6.19
N PRO A 49 18.18 2.86 7.38
CA PRO A 49 19.54 3.31 7.65
C PRO A 49 20.53 2.14 7.60
N ASP A 50 21.82 2.47 7.59
CA ASP A 50 22.89 1.48 7.65
C ASP A 50 22.68 0.50 8.81
N GLY A 51 22.80 -0.80 8.50
CA GLY A 51 22.49 -1.88 9.43
C GLY A 51 21.06 -2.42 9.34
N GLY A 52 20.15 -1.80 8.57
CA GLY A 52 18.84 -2.37 8.23
C GLY A 52 17.91 -2.63 9.44
N LEU A 53 16.92 -3.51 9.24
CA LEU A 53 16.02 -3.94 10.31
C LEU A 53 16.65 -5.09 11.08
N GLN A 54 16.88 -4.87 12.37
CA GLN A 54 17.31 -5.90 13.31
C GLN A 54 16.10 -6.44 14.08
N LEU A 55 15.93 -7.77 14.09
CA LEU A 55 14.92 -8.48 14.89
C LEU A 55 15.65 -9.48 15.79
N LYS A 56 15.35 -9.45 17.09
CA LYS A 56 15.87 -10.43 18.05
C LYS A 56 15.16 -11.77 17.90
N PRO A 57 15.74 -12.88 18.42
CA PRO A 57 15.04 -14.15 18.52
C PRO A 57 13.68 -13.98 19.20
N GLY A 58 12.60 -14.38 18.51
CA GLY A 58 11.22 -14.25 19.00
C GLY A 58 10.51 -12.96 18.60
N GLU A 59 11.20 -11.95 18.07
CA GLU A 59 10.54 -10.75 17.52
C GLU A 59 9.93 -11.04 16.14
N SER A 60 8.80 -10.39 15.85
CA SER A 60 8.11 -10.51 14.57
C SER A 60 7.80 -9.13 14.02
N LEU A 61 8.06 -8.93 12.74
CA LEU A 61 7.54 -7.80 11.99
C LEU A 61 6.23 -8.23 11.32
N ARG A 62 5.13 -7.54 11.66
CA ARG A 62 3.85 -7.69 10.96
C ARG A 62 3.65 -6.51 10.03
N LEU A 63 3.42 -6.81 8.76
CA LEU A 63 3.01 -5.83 7.75
C LEU A 63 1.66 -6.23 7.18
N ARG A 64 0.78 -5.25 7.03
CA ARG A 64 -0.60 -5.40 6.57
C ARG A 64 -0.80 -4.46 5.38
N TYR A 65 -1.08 -5.03 4.23
CA TYR A 65 -1.38 -4.28 3.01
C TYR A 65 -2.66 -4.83 2.40
N LEU A 66 -3.49 -3.96 1.83
CA LEU A 66 -4.63 -4.35 1.00
C LEU A 66 -4.30 -4.01 -0.44
N ALA A 67 -4.35 -5.01 -1.32
CA ALA A 67 -4.23 -4.83 -2.76
C ALA A 67 -5.63 -4.89 -3.38
N VAL A 68 -5.97 -3.90 -4.21
CA VAL A 68 -7.31 -3.68 -4.76
C VAL A 68 -7.19 -3.55 -6.26
N ALA A 69 -7.58 -4.60 -6.98
CA ALA A 69 -7.79 -4.51 -8.42
C ALA A 69 -9.16 -3.88 -8.67
N HIS A 70 -9.23 -2.88 -9.54
CA HIS A 70 -10.47 -2.14 -9.80
C HIS A 70 -10.67 -1.83 -11.28
N THR A 71 -11.93 -1.56 -11.62
CA THR A 71 -12.41 -1.10 -12.93
C THR A 71 -13.36 0.07 -12.72
N GLY A 72 -13.45 0.98 -13.70
CA GLY A 72 -14.24 2.22 -13.58
C GLY A 72 -13.48 3.37 -12.92
N GLY A 73 -12.27 3.11 -12.41
CA GLY A 73 -11.47 4.05 -11.65
C GLY A 73 -11.88 4.13 -10.19
N LEU A 74 -10.93 4.45 -9.32
CA LEU A 74 -11.15 4.84 -7.94
C LEU A 74 -10.59 6.24 -7.75
N ASP A 75 -11.42 7.15 -7.25
CA ASP A 75 -10.94 8.46 -6.83
C ASP A 75 -10.38 8.43 -5.41
N ALA A 76 -9.83 9.56 -4.97
CA ALA A 76 -9.19 9.66 -3.66
C ALA A 76 -10.17 9.43 -2.51
N ASP A 77 -11.42 9.89 -2.64
CA ASP A 77 -12.44 9.74 -1.59
C ASP A 77 -12.84 8.27 -1.46
N ALA A 78 -13.05 7.56 -2.56
CA ALA A 78 -13.31 6.13 -2.57
C ALA A 78 -12.16 5.31 -1.95
N LEU A 79 -10.89 5.71 -2.21
CA LEU A 79 -9.71 5.06 -1.61
C LEU A 79 -9.60 5.33 -0.11
N ASN A 80 -9.93 6.55 0.34
CA ASN A 80 -9.99 6.89 1.77
C ASN A 80 -11.09 6.09 2.48
N ASP A 81 -12.30 6.06 1.91
CA ASP A 81 -13.42 5.25 2.43
C ASP A 81 -13.06 3.76 2.53
N LEU A 82 -12.39 3.23 1.50
CA LEU A 82 -11.96 1.83 1.47
C LEU A 82 -10.91 1.55 2.54
N LEU A 83 -9.95 2.45 2.74
CA LEU A 83 -8.97 2.37 3.81
C LEU A 83 -9.65 2.34 5.18
N GLU A 84 -10.56 3.27 5.44
CA GLU A 84 -11.28 3.36 6.72
C GLU A 84 -12.10 2.10 7.00
N LYS A 85 -12.87 1.62 6.01
CA LYS A 85 -13.66 0.38 6.13
C LYS A 85 -12.77 -0.82 6.41
N TRP A 86 -11.65 -0.95 5.70
CA TRP A 86 -10.71 -2.04 5.91
C TRP A 86 -10.07 -1.98 7.29
N VAL A 87 -9.62 -0.81 7.74
CA VAL A 87 -9.00 -0.60 9.06
C VAL A 87 -10.00 -0.85 10.21
N ALA A 88 -11.27 -0.48 10.04
CA ALA A 88 -12.30 -0.78 11.02
C ALA A 88 -12.59 -2.30 11.12
N GLY A 89 -12.62 -3.00 9.98
CA GLY A 89 -12.87 -4.45 9.91
C GLY A 89 -11.68 -5.33 10.28
N SER A 90 -10.46 -4.79 10.26
CA SER A 90 -9.20 -5.52 10.53
C SER A 90 -8.84 -5.63 12.01
N ARG A 91 -9.68 -5.11 12.92
CA ARG A 91 -9.55 -5.28 14.38
C ARG A 91 -9.84 -6.73 14.81
N ARG A 92 -8.84 -7.59 14.69
CA ARG A 92 -8.70 -8.86 15.41
C ARG A 92 -7.24 -9.09 15.76
#